data_AF-A0A0K1ENM2-F1
#
_entry.id   AF-A0A0K1ENM2-F1
#
_cell.length_a   1.000
_cell.length_b   1.000
_cell.length_c   1.000
_cell.angle_alpha   90.00
_cell.angle_beta   90.00
_cell.angle_gamma   90.00
#
_symmetry.space_group_name_H-M   'P 1'
#
loop_
_entity.id
_entity.type
_entity.pdbx_description
1 polymer ?
#
loop_
_entity_poly.entity_id
_entity_poly.type
_entity_poly.pdbx_seq_one_letter_code
_entity_poly.pdbx_strand_id
1 'polypeptide(L)'
;MRRALADSHKAYERLRDKVRRRAKKPVVAWRADPALLGGAPVDRELESALEDHLVSFVLDDFLATTSDSDEVTDERFDALTVEFVEERLRPLLGELGDEDADEEQAVLRQQALRALLEDDDGRQSFHARLLQGATRWETRRYLQAAFNRPGASPWVLIAQSQVGREGLNLHESCRVVVQFHAEWNPAVLEQQIGRVDRKGSLWEQRARKWLEDGAQGEPPFVEVRQLIFEGTYDAFQWDRVMRRQHVFDASLFGSLLPAEAWDRLPEGRLGELLAAAPSFRPPRSK
;
A
#
# COMPACT_ATOMS: atom_id res chain seq x y z
N MET A 1 18.36 -12.58 -27.22
CA MET A 1 18.14 -11.97 -25.89
C MET A 1 18.88 -10.64 -25.70
N ARG A 2 20.23 -10.57 -25.77
CA ARG A 2 20.98 -9.30 -25.54
C ARG A 2 20.58 -8.14 -26.47
N ARG A 3 20.30 -8.40 -27.74
CA ARG A 3 19.89 -7.36 -28.72
C ARG A 3 18.50 -6.80 -28.43
N ALA A 4 17.53 -7.67 -28.13
CA ALA A 4 16.17 -7.27 -27.75
C ALA A 4 16.12 -6.43 -26.45
N LEU A 5 16.92 -6.81 -25.45
CA LEU A 5 17.10 -6.01 -24.22
C LEU A 5 17.72 -4.63 -24.52
N ALA A 6 18.74 -4.57 -25.38
CA ALA A 6 19.37 -3.32 -25.76
C ALA A 6 18.43 -2.40 -26.57
N ASP A 7 17.60 -2.96 -27.43
CA ASP A 7 16.63 -2.21 -28.24
C ASP A 7 15.47 -1.71 -27.37
N SER A 8 14.98 -2.53 -26.42
CA SER A 8 13.98 -2.11 -25.41
C SER A 8 14.51 -1.00 -24.50
N HIS A 9 15.76 -1.12 -24.02
CA HIS A 9 16.38 -0.06 -23.21
C HIS A 9 16.54 1.25 -24.00
N LYS A 10 16.92 1.19 -25.29
CA LYS A 10 16.96 2.38 -26.15
C LYS A 10 15.58 2.99 -26.39
N ALA A 11 14.53 2.18 -26.49
CA ALA A 11 13.16 2.68 -26.61
C ALA A 11 12.73 3.41 -25.33
N TYR A 12 13.02 2.81 -24.17
CA TYR A 12 12.80 3.43 -22.86
C TYR A 12 13.53 4.77 -22.72
N GLU A 13 14.83 4.85 -23.06
CA GLU A 13 15.60 6.10 -22.99
C GLU A 13 14.99 7.20 -23.87
N ARG A 14 14.54 6.86 -25.10
CA ARG A 14 13.88 7.83 -25.99
C ARG A 14 12.55 8.32 -25.42
N LEU A 15 11.77 7.41 -24.82
CA LEU A 15 10.50 7.76 -24.18
C LEU A 15 10.75 8.69 -22.99
N ARG A 16 11.70 8.33 -22.12
CA ARG A 16 12.14 9.13 -20.97
C ARG A 16 12.59 10.53 -21.38
N ASP A 17 13.39 10.66 -22.42
CA ASP A 17 13.82 11.97 -22.93
C ASP A 17 12.65 12.82 -23.46
N LYS A 18 11.69 12.21 -24.16
CA LYS A 18 10.49 12.91 -24.66
C LYS A 18 9.62 13.42 -23.51
N VAL A 19 9.41 12.59 -22.49
CA VAL A 19 8.63 12.93 -21.29
C VAL A 19 9.34 14.04 -20.50
N ARG A 20 10.65 13.90 -20.26
CA ARG A 20 11.45 14.89 -19.52
C ARG A 20 11.45 16.27 -20.16
N ARG A 21 11.52 16.35 -21.49
CA ARG A 21 11.41 17.64 -22.20
C ARG A 21 10.06 18.32 -21.97
N ARG A 22 8.97 17.55 -21.88
CA ARG A 22 7.61 18.06 -21.63
C ARG A 22 7.40 18.47 -20.17
N ALA A 23 7.96 17.71 -19.23
CA ALA A 23 7.85 17.94 -17.78
C ALA A 23 8.40 19.30 -17.31
N LYS A 24 9.36 19.88 -18.02
CA LYS A 24 9.94 21.19 -17.66
C LYS A 24 8.91 22.32 -17.61
N LYS A 25 8.04 22.40 -18.61
CA LYS A 25 7.07 23.50 -18.74
C LYS A 25 6.05 23.54 -17.58
N PRO A 26 5.35 22.44 -17.22
CA PRO A 26 4.41 22.46 -16.10
C PRO A 26 5.11 22.69 -14.76
N VAL A 27 6.29 22.10 -14.52
CA VAL A 27 7.01 22.28 -13.25
C VAL A 27 7.44 23.73 -13.03
N VAL A 28 7.93 24.41 -14.08
CA VAL A 28 8.23 25.84 -14.01
C VAL A 28 6.96 26.67 -13.76
N ALA A 29 5.81 26.27 -14.33
CA ALA A 29 4.55 26.93 -14.06
C ALA A 29 4.10 26.74 -12.60
N TRP A 30 4.27 25.56 -12.01
CA TRP A 30 3.96 25.30 -10.60
C TRP A 30 4.82 26.14 -9.65
N ARG A 31 6.08 26.41 -10.01
CA ARG A 31 6.93 27.33 -9.25
C ARG A 31 6.43 28.78 -9.30
N ALA A 32 5.81 29.19 -10.40
CA ALA A 32 5.25 30.53 -10.56
C ALA A 32 3.89 30.71 -9.87
N ASP A 33 3.22 29.62 -9.49
CA ASP A 33 1.94 29.61 -8.81
C ASP A 33 2.02 28.87 -7.45
N PRO A 34 2.36 29.59 -6.36
CA PRO A 34 2.47 29.01 -5.03
C PRO A 34 1.19 28.33 -4.53
N ALA A 35 0.01 28.68 -5.05
CA ALA A 35 -1.25 28.10 -4.61
C ALA A 35 -1.35 26.61 -4.97
N LEU A 36 -0.77 26.21 -6.11
CA LEU A 36 -0.75 24.79 -6.55
C LEU A 36 0.00 23.87 -5.59
N LEU A 37 0.92 24.43 -4.80
CA LEU A 37 1.73 23.70 -3.83
C LEU A 37 1.41 24.12 -2.39
N GLY A 38 0.19 24.59 -2.14
CA GLY A 38 -0.29 24.94 -0.79
C GLY A 38 0.57 26.01 -0.11
N GLY A 39 1.11 26.96 -0.89
CA GLY A 39 1.97 28.04 -0.43
C GLY A 39 3.45 27.67 -0.28
N ALA A 40 3.86 26.42 -0.53
CA ALA A 40 5.24 25.99 -0.37
C ALA A 40 6.17 26.67 -1.40
N PRO A 41 7.23 27.39 -0.97
CA PRO A 41 8.18 27.99 -1.89
C PRO A 41 8.95 26.92 -2.68
N VAL A 42 8.98 27.04 -4.00
CA VAL A 42 9.74 26.13 -4.87
C VAL A 42 11.09 26.75 -5.22
N ASP A 43 12.14 26.14 -4.70
CA ASP A 43 13.52 26.44 -5.10
C ASP A 43 13.97 25.50 -6.23
N ARG A 44 15.22 25.63 -6.68
CA ARG A 44 15.73 24.84 -7.80
C ARG A 44 15.87 23.35 -7.48
N GLU A 45 16.15 22.99 -6.23
CA GLU A 45 16.27 21.58 -5.84
C GLU A 45 14.90 20.91 -5.86
N LEU A 46 13.90 21.56 -5.27
CA LEU A 46 12.52 21.08 -5.27
C LEU A 46 11.94 21.04 -6.70
N GLU A 47 12.26 22.02 -7.54
CA GLU A 47 11.91 22.05 -8.97
C GLU A 47 12.46 20.80 -9.68
N SER A 48 13.74 20.48 -9.50
CA SER A 48 14.35 19.29 -10.10
C SER A 48 13.73 17.99 -9.61
N ALA A 49 13.40 17.91 -8.31
CA ALA A 49 12.76 16.74 -7.73
C ALA A 49 11.34 16.55 -8.28
N LEU A 50 10.55 17.62 -8.40
CA LEU A 50 9.22 17.58 -9.00
C LEU A 50 9.27 17.16 -10.49
N GLU A 51 10.28 17.62 -11.25
CA GLU A 51 10.50 17.17 -12.63
C GLU A 51 10.75 15.66 -12.69
N ASP A 52 11.67 15.15 -11.87
CA ASP A 52 12.00 13.72 -11.87
C ASP A 52 10.80 12.84 -11.48
N HIS A 53 9.98 13.30 -10.52
CA HIS A 53 8.77 12.62 -10.09
C HIS A 53 7.66 12.64 -11.14
N LEU A 54 7.39 13.77 -11.78
CA LEU A 54 6.43 13.86 -12.89
C LEU A 54 6.87 12.96 -14.05
N VAL A 55 8.17 12.94 -14.36
CA VAL A 55 8.72 12.06 -15.39
C VAL A 55 8.50 10.60 -15.04
N SER A 56 8.78 10.20 -13.80
CA SER A 56 8.52 8.84 -13.34
C SER A 56 7.04 8.49 -13.43
N PHE A 57 6.13 9.41 -13.06
CA PHE A 57 4.68 9.21 -13.13
C PHE A 57 4.20 8.89 -14.54
N VAL A 58 4.56 9.76 -15.46
CA VAL A 58 4.17 9.60 -16.86
C VAL A 58 4.81 8.34 -17.43
N LEU A 59 6.08 8.05 -17.11
CA LEU A 59 6.72 6.84 -17.62
C LEU A 59 6.05 5.56 -17.14
N ASP A 60 5.66 5.49 -15.86
CA ASP A 60 4.98 4.32 -15.32
C ASP A 60 3.64 4.08 -16.00
N ASP A 61 2.85 5.14 -16.25
CA ASP A 61 1.58 5.01 -16.99
C ASP A 61 1.81 4.44 -18.40
N PHE A 62 2.78 5.00 -19.13
CA PHE A 62 3.11 4.55 -20.49
C PHE A 62 3.68 3.13 -20.53
N LEU A 63 4.39 2.69 -19.49
CA LEU A 63 4.91 1.33 -19.40
C LEU A 63 3.84 0.32 -18.97
N ALA A 64 2.86 0.74 -18.15
CA ALA A 64 1.78 -0.10 -17.66
C ALA A 64 0.67 -0.29 -18.71
N THR A 65 0.35 0.76 -19.48
CA THR A 65 -0.53 0.63 -20.64
C THR A 65 0.28 0.16 -21.84
N THR A 66 0.28 -1.14 -22.08
CA THR A 66 0.75 -1.75 -23.34
C THR A 66 -0.12 -1.28 -24.52
N SER A 67 -0.02 0.00 -24.90
CA SER A 67 -0.75 0.59 -26.02
C SER A 67 0.15 0.65 -27.25
N ASP A 68 -0.43 0.38 -28.42
CA ASP A 68 0.24 0.24 -29.72
C ASP A 68 0.95 1.51 -30.25
N SER A 69 0.97 2.62 -29.49
CA SER A 69 1.75 3.81 -29.84
C SER A 69 2.66 4.28 -28.69
N ASP A 70 3.98 4.25 -28.93
CA ASP A 70 5.02 4.93 -28.15
C ASP A 70 4.95 6.48 -28.27
N GLU A 71 3.79 7.01 -28.67
CA GLU A 71 3.60 8.42 -28.97
C GLU A 71 3.08 9.16 -27.74
N VAL A 72 3.96 9.95 -27.14
CA VAL A 72 3.61 10.90 -26.09
C VAL A 72 2.93 12.10 -26.74
N THR A 73 1.60 12.05 -26.84
CA THR A 73 0.78 13.19 -27.27
C THR A 73 0.72 14.23 -26.16
N ASP A 74 0.57 15.50 -26.53
CA ASP A 74 0.47 16.59 -25.55
C ASP A 74 -0.82 16.47 -24.73
N GLU A 75 -1.93 16.03 -25.34
CA GLU A 75 -3.21 15.76 -24.67
C GLU A 75 -3.08 14.72 -23.55
N ARG A 76 -2.42 13.58 -23.83
CA ARG A 76 -2.21 12.52 -22.82
C ARG A 76 -1.25 12.98 -21.73
N PHE A 77 -0.19 13.69 -22.11
CA PHE A 77 0.77 14.23 -21.16
C PHE A 77 0.11 15.25 -20.21
N ASP A 78 -0.71 16.16 -20.74
CA ASP A 78 -1.41 17.18 -19.95
C ASP A 78 -2.44 16.53 -19.01
N ALA A 79 -3.17 15.51 -19.47
CA ALA A 79 -4.08 14.74 -18.63
C ALA A 79 -3.35 14.08 -17.44
N LEU A 80 -2.23 13.39 -17.71
CA LEU A 80 -1.40 12.77 -16.67
C LEU A 80 -0.74 13.82 -15.76
N THR A 81 -0.43 15.01 -16.27
CA THR A 81 0.11 16.09 -15.46
C THR A 81 -0.94 16.59 -14.46
N VAL A 82 -2.20 16.73 -14.88
CA VAL A 82 -3.32 17.07 -13.97
C VAL A 82 -3.53 15.96 -12.94
N GLU A 83 -3.56 14.71 -13.39
CA GLU A 83 -3.69 13.53 -12.51
C GLU A 83 -2.56 13.49 -11.48
N PHE A 84 -1.32 13.77 -11.87
CA PHE A 84 -0.20 13.88 -10.94
C PHE A 84 -0.45 14.96 -9.88
N VAL A 85 -0.92 16.15 -10.24
CA VAL A 85 -1.23 17.18 -9.24
C VAL A 85 -2.33 16.72 -8.29
N GLU A 86 -3.43 16.17 -8.82
CA GLU A 86 -4.61 15.80 -8.03
C GLU A 86 -4.40 14.56 -7.16
N GLU A 87 -3.68 13.56 -7.66
CA GLU A 87 -3.48 12.28 -6.98
C GLU A 87 -2.19 12.20 -6.19
N ARG A 88 -1.22 13.10 -6.44
CA ARG A 88 0.08 13.10 -5.76
C ARG A 88 0.26 14.35 -4.93
N LEU A 89 0.23 15.52 -5.56
CA LEU A 89 0.53 16.76 -4.84
C LEU A 89 -0.60 17.16 -3.89
N ARG A 90 -1.86 17.10 -4.32
CA ARG A 90 -2.98 17.55 -3.48
C ARG A 90 -3.18 16.71 -2.21
N PRO A 91 -3.05 15.37 -2.23
CA PRO A 91 -3.08 14.57 -1.00
C PRO A 91 -1.89 14.88 -0.09
N LEU A 92 -0.69 15.09 -0.65
CA LEU A 92 0.50 15.52 0.11
C LEU A 92 0.21 16.82 0.85
N LEU A 93 -0.37 17.80 0.16
CA LEU A 93 -0.65 19.12 0.70
C LEU A 93 -1.78 19.12 1.73
N GLY A 94 -2.86 18.37 1.48
CA GLY A 94 -3.99 18.27 2.42
C GLY A 94 -3.62 17.68 3.78
N GLU A 95 -2.66 16.75 3.83
CA GLU A 95 -2.12 16.22 5.10
C GLU A 95 -1.25 17.25 5.84
N LEU A 96 -0.80 18.30 5.17
CA LEU A 96 0.03 19.38 5.70
C LEU A 96 -0.78 20.64 6.10
N GLY A 97 -2.12 20.56 6.12
CA GLY A 97 -3.04 21.59 6.62
C GLY A 97 -3.67 22.50 5.55
N ASP A 98 -4.56 23.41 5.96
CA ASP A 98 -5.36 24.28 5.08
C ASP A 98 -4.53 25.31 4.27
N GLU A 99 -5.13 25.82 3.19
CA GLU A 99 -4.52 26.73 2.21
C GLU A 99 -4.03 28.06 2.81
N ASP A 100 -4.53 28.47 3.98
CA ASP A 100 -4.08 29.64 4.73
C ASP A 100 -2.78 29.34 5.53
N ALA A 101 -1.69 29.03 4.82
CA ALA A 101 -0.37 28.94 5.44
C ALA A 101 0.17 30.33 5.74
N ASP A 102 0.53 30.58 7.00
CA ASP A 102 1.52 31.58 7.35
C ASP A 102 2.92 31.20 6.80
N GLU A 103 3.88 32.13 6.85
CA GLU A 103 5.24 31.89 6.34
C GLU A 103 5.92 30.67 7.00
N GLU A 104 5.60 30.39 8.27
CA GLU A 104 6.18 29.27 9.02
C GLU A 104 5.63 27.92 8.51
N GLN A 105 4.31 27.84 8.28
CA GLN A 105 3.66 26.67 7.69
C GLN A 105 4.12 26.41 6.25
N ALA A 106 4.34 27.46 5.45
CA ALA A 106 4.86 27.32 4.09
C ALA A 106 6.27 26.67 4.07
N VAL A 107 7.13 27.03 5.02
CA VAL A 107 8.46 26.42 5.16
C VAL A 107 8.37 24.95 5.60
N LEU A 108 7.50 24.64 6.57
CA LEU A 108 7.27 23.25 7.01
C LEU A 108 6.73 22.38 5.86
N ARG A 109 5.84 22.93 5.03
CA ARG A 109 5.34 22.25 3.82
C ARG A 109 6.44 21.96 2.82
N GLN A 110 7.31 22.95 2.57
CA GLN A 110 8.46 22.75 1.69
C GLN A 110 9.37 21.62 2.19
N GLN A 111 9.65 21.59 3.50
CA GLN A 111 10.48 20.55 4.11
C GLN A 111 9.85 19.16 4.02
N ALA A 112 8.55 19.06 4.28
CA ALA A 112 7.82 17.80 4.15
C ALA A 112 7.80 17.31 2.70
N LEU A 113 7.49 18.19 1.75
CA LEU A 113 7.49 17.86 0.32
C LEU A 113 8.88 17.39 -0.14
N ARG A 114 9.96 18.03 0.31
CA ARG A 114 11.33 17.57 0.03
C ARG A 114 11.60 16.18 0.60
N ALA A 115 11.26 15.95 1.87
CA ALA A 115 11.47 14.65 2.50
C ALA A 115 10.77 13.52 1.74
N LEU A 116 9.55 13.79 1.25
CA LEU A 116 8.74 12.86 0.47
C LEU A 116 9.36 12.56 -0.89
N LEU A 117 9.86 13.58 -1.58
CA LEU A 117 10.49 13.43 -2.88
C LEU A 117 11.88 12.79 -2.79
N GLU A 118 12.63 13.05 -1.72
CA GLU A 118 13.96 12.46 -1.47
C GLU A 118 13.89 10.97 -1.07
N ASP A 119 12.84 10.56 -0.35
CA ASP A 119 12.65 9.16 0.03
C ASP A 119 12.15 8.28 -1.14
N ASP A 120 11.71 8.90 -2.23
CA ASP A 120 11.35 8.22 -3.46
C ASP A 120 12.58 8.07 -4.36
N ASP A 121 13.14 6.87 -4.42
CA ASP A 121 14.36 6.58 -5.19
C ASP A 121 14.13 6.49 -6.71
N GLY A 122 12.92 6.85 -7.19
CA GLY A 122 12.53 6.82 -8.60
C GLY A 122 12.45 5.41 -9.21
N ARG A 123 12.71 4.36 -8.41
CA ARG A 123 12.53 2.95 -8.78
C ARG A 123 11.20 2.40 -8.30
N GLN A 124 10.52 3.14 -7.44
CA GLN A 124 9.23 2.77 -6.87
C GLN A 124 8.11 3.31 -7.74
N SER A 125 7.34 2.40 -8.31
CA SER A 125 6.19 2.81 -9.11
C SER A 125 5.09 3.45 -8.26
N PHE A 126 4.22 4.21 -8.90
CA PHE A 126 3.01 4.75 -8.26
C PHE A 126 2.08 3.62 -7.79
N HIS A 127 2.10 2.49 -8.50
CA HIS A 127 1.34 1.33 -8.12
C HIS A 127 1.84 0.70 -6.81
N ALA A 128 3.16 0.68 -6.58
CA ALA A 128 3.78 -0.01 -5.47
C ALA A 128 4.90 0.79 -4.77
N ARG A 129 4.75 1.04 -3.46
CA ARG A 129 5.73 1.80 -2.65
C ARG A 129 6.36 0.96 -1.55
N LEU A 130 7.64 1.20 -1.27
CA LEU A 130 8.41 0.53 -0.23
C LEU A 130 8.42 1.35 1.06
N LEU A 131 7.97 0.73 2.16
CA LEU A 131 8.16 1.23 3.52
C LEU A 131 9.25 0.44 4.22
N GLN A 132 10.33 1.13 4.57
CA GLN A 132 11.50 0.56 5.25
C GLN A 132 11.91 1.39 6.46
N GLY A 133 12.77 0.82 7.32
CA GLY A 133 13.19 1.47 8.56
C GLY A 133 13.89 2.82 8.35
N ALA A 134 14.45 3.07 7.16
CA ALA A 134 15.07 4.33 6.78
C ALA A 134 14.08 5.39 6.26
N THR A 135 12.85 5.02 5.88
CA THR A 135 11.84 5.97 5.40
C THR A 135 11.54 6.99 6.48
N ARG A 136 11.54 8.29 6.17
CA ARG A 136 11.30 9.36 7.15
C ARG A 136 9.87 9.34 7.68
N TRP A 137 9.66 9.94 8.85
CA TRP A 137 8.36 9.94 9.52
C TRP A 137 7.26 10.59 8.68
N GLU A 138 7.58 11.73 8.06
CA GLU A 138 6.71 12.50 7.18
C GLU A 138 6.26 11.63 6.01
N THR A 139 7.21 10.92 5.39
CA THR A 139 6.96 9.98 4.28
C THR A 139 6.10 8.81 4.69
N ARG A 140 6.34 8.22 5.87
CA ARG A 140 5.52 7.11 6.39
C ARG A 140 4.07 7.56 6.59
N ARG A 141 3.87 8.71 7.24
CA ARG A 141 2.53 9.25 7.54
C ARG A 141 1.77 9.53 6.24
N TYR A 142 2.42 10.16 5.28
CA TYR A 142 1.84 10.40 3.96
C TYR A 142 1.47 9.09 3.26
N LEU A 143 2.41 8.15 3.14
CA LEU A 143 2.15 6.89 2.43
C LEU A 143 1.01 6.10 3.08
N GLN A 144 0.90 6.13 4.40
CA GLN A 144 -0.20 5.53 5.12
C GLN A 144 -1.55 6.21 4.82
N ALA A 145 -1.60 7.54 4.84
CA ALA A 145 -2.82 8.30 4.55
C ALA A 145 -3.25 8.11 3.09
N ALA A 146 -2.31 8.22 2.16
CA ALA A 146 -2.52 8.01 0.73
C ALA A 146 -3.03 6.59 0.45
N PHE A 147 -2.42 5.57 1.06
CA PHE A 147 -2.84 4.18 0.91
C PHE A 147 -4.27 3.92 1.45
N ASN A 148 -4.69 4.61 2.51
CA ASN A 148 -6.05 4.49 3.07
C ASN A 148 -7.12 5.25 2.27
N ARG A 149 -6.72 6.13 1.34
CA ARG A 149 -7.68 6.89 0.53
C ARG A 149 -8.19 6.03 -0.64
N PRO A 150 -9.51 5.80 -0.75
CA PRO A 150 -10.06 5.02 -1.86
C PRO A 150 -9.70 5.64 -3.21
N GLY A 151 -9.14 4.83 -4.11
CA GLY A 151 -8.78 5.25 -5.48
C GLY A 151 -7.48 6.05 -5.57
N ALA A 152 -6.76 6.28 -4.48
CA ALA A 152 -5.47 6.96 -4.51
C ALA A 152 -4.30 5.97 -4.59
N SER A 153 -3.19 6.43 -5.15
CA SER A 153 -1.92 5.71 -5.10
C SER A 153 -1.23 5.88 -3.73
N PRO A 154 -0.47 4.88 -3.23
CA PRO A 154 -0.19 3.60 -3.88
C PRO A 154 -1.28 2.54 -3.68
N TRP A 155 -1.38 1.61 -4.63
CA TRP A 155 -2.29 0.46 -4.56
C TRP A 155 -1.69 -0.73 -3.81
N VAL A 156 -0.35 -0.80 -3.81
CA VAL A 156 0.44 -1.83 -3.14
C VAL A 156 1.46 -1.15 -2.23
N LEU A 157 1.51 -1.61 -0.98
CA LEU A 157 2.50 -1.16 -0.02
C LEU A 157 3.37 -2.35 0.37
N ILE A 158 4.66 -2.27 0.06
CA ILE A 158 5.66 -3.26 0.43
C ILE A 158 6.26 -2.80 1.75
N ALA A 159 5.89 -3.43 2.85
CA ALA A 159 6.49 -3.11 4.15
C ALA A 159 7.58 -4.13 4.50
N GLN A 160 8.75 -3.65 4.91
CA GLN A 160 9.69 -4.51 5.62
C GLN A 160 9.04 -5.01 6.91
N SER A 161 9.29 -6.27 7.28
CA SER A 161 8.60 -6.90 8.41
C SER A 161 8.67 -6.08 9.70
N GLN A 162 9.84 -5.52 10.04
CA GLN A 162 9.98 -4.69 11.24
C GLN A 162 9.09 -3.44 11.21
N VAL A 163 8.97 -2.80 10.05
CA VAL A 163 8.10 -1.62 9.86
C VAL A 163 6.62 -2.03 9.91
N GLY A 164 6.27 -3.18 9.32
CA GLY A 164 4.92 -3.74 9.40
C GLY A 164 4.45 -4.08 10.83
N ARG A 165 5.38 -4.14 11.80
CA ARG A 165 5.09 -4.36 13.21
C ARG A 165 4.79 -3.08 13.98
N GLU A 166 5.07 -1.90 13.43
CA GLU A 166 4.96 -0.62 14.14
C GLU A 166 3.85 0.24 13.54
N GLY A 167 2.97 0.81 14.39
CA GLY A 167 2.23 2.07 14.14
C GLY A 167 1.31 2.23 12.92
N LEU A 168 1.33 1.35 11.92
CA LEU A 168 0.61 1.54 10.66
C LEU A 168 -0.84 1.10 10.82
N ASN A 169 -1.76 1.97 10.40
CA ASN A 169 -3.16 1.65 10.18
C ASN A 169 -3.35 1.60 8.66
N LEU A 170 -3.57 0.40 8.11
CA LEU A 170 -3.71 0.16 6.65
C LEU A 170 -5.10 -0.33 6.29
N HIS A 171 -5.98 -0.40 7.28
CA HIS A 171 -7.27 -1.08 7.24
C HIS A 171 -8.35 -0.41 6.39
N GLU A 172 -8.29 0.90 6.11
CA GLU A 172 -9.45 1.62 5.52
C GLU A 172 -9.64 1.32 4.03
N SER A 173 -8.55 0.99 3.32
CA SER A 173 -8.56 0.68 1.89
C SER A 173 -7.93 -0.68 1.54
N CYS A 174 -7.34 -1.38 2.53
CA CYS A 174 -6.75 -2.70 2.31
C CYS A 174 -7.64 -3.83 2.83
N ARG A 175 -7.62 -4.94 2.10
CA ARG A 175 -8.15 -6.24 2.56
C ARG A 175 -7.28 -7.42 2.15
N VAL A 176 -6.16 -7.18 1.47
CA VAL A 176 -5.29 -8.23 0.92
C VAL A 176 -3.91 -8.07 1.53
N VAL A 177 -3.43 -9.11 2.20
CA VAL A 177 -2.11 -9.17 2.82
C VAL A 177 -1.33 -10.28 2.15
N VAL A 178 -0.14 -9.98 1.61
CA VAL A 178 0.76 -10.97 1.03
C VAL A 178 2.02 -11.06 1.89
N GLN A 179 2.25 -12.20 2.51
CA GLN A 179 3.41 -12.48 3.35
C GLN A 179 4.47 -13.22 2.52
N PHE A 180 5.60 -12.54 2.26
CA PHE A 180 6.70 -13.06 1.44
C PHE A 180 7.65 -14.01 2.18
N HIS A 181 7.69 -13.94 3.51
CA HIS A 181 8.54 -14.77 4.34
C HIS A 181 7.82 -15.08 5.65
N ALA A 182 8.11 -16.26 6.20
CA ALA A 182 7.60 -16.64 7.49
C ALA A 182 8.22 -15.79 8.61
N GLU A 183 7.42 -15.50 9.64
CA GLU A 183 7.93 -15.09 10.94
C GLU A 183 8.18 -16.31 11.82
N TRP A 184 9.06 -16.18 12.82
CA TRP A 184 9.26 -17.26 13.79
C TRP A 184 8.20 -17.29 14.89
N ASN A 185 7.51 -16.16 15.10
CA ASN A 185 6.52 -15.97 16.14
C ASN A 185 5.13 -15.72 15.53
N PRO A 186 4.14 -16.61 15.77
CA PRO A 186 2.77 -16.43 15.26
C PRO A 186 2.13 -15.10 15.67
N ALA A 187 2.43 -14.61 16.88
CA ALA A 187 1.90 -13.33 17.35
C ALA A 187 2.34 -12.14 16.47
N VAL A 188 3.50 -12.25 15.80
CA VAL A 188 3.95 -11.22 14.86
C VAL A 188 3.15 -11.27 13.57
N LEU A 189 2.84 -12.47 13.05
CA LEU A 189 1.96 -12.63 11.89
C LEU A 189 0.58 -12.03 12.18
N GLU A 190 0.03 -12.36 13.35
CA GLU A 190 -1.26 -11.82 13.81
C GLU A 190 -1.23 -10.29 13.93
N GLN A 191 -0.15 -9.72 14.49
CA GLN A 191 0.00 -8.26 14.55
C GLN A 191 0.08 -7.60 13.18
N GLN A 192 0.73 -8.24 12.20
CA GLN A 192 0.81 -7.76 10.82
C GLN A 192 -0.55 -7.80 10.14
N ILE A 193 -1.30 -8.90 10.30
CA ILE A 193 -2.67 -9.03 9.79
C ILE A 193 -3.57 -7.98 10.46
N GLY A 194 -3.43 -7.78 11.77
CA GLY A 194 -4.11 -6.75 12.55
C GLY A 194 -3.75 -5.31 12.18
N ARG A 195 -2.89 -5.05 11.19
CA ARG A 195 -2.75 -3.72 10.55
C ARG A 195 -3.86 -3.44 9.55
N VAL A 196 -4.47 -4.51 9.04
CA VAL A 196 -5.58 -4.52 8.06
C VAL A 196 -6.88 -4.95 8.72
N ASP A 197 -6.86 -5.97 9.56
CA ASP A 197 -8.03 -6.41 10.33
C ASP A 197 -8.24 -5.52 11.57
N ARG A 198 -9.04 -4.47 11.40
CA ARG A 198 -9.37 -3.48 12.43
C ARG A 198 -10.82 -3.02 12.31
N LYS A 199 -11.32 -2.40 13.37
CA LYS A 199 -12.60 -1.67 13.36
C LYS A 199 -12.55 -0.55 12.31
N GLY A 200 -13.59 -0.44 11.50
CA GLY A 200 -13.69 0.51 10.40
C GLY A 200 -12.99 0.07 9.12
N SER A 201 -12.44 -1.15 9.09
CA SER A 201 -11.72 -1.67 7.92
C SER A 201 -12.58 -1.74 6.66
N LEU A 202 -11.93 -1.78 5.49
CA LEU A 202 -12.57 -2.01 4.21
C LEU A 202 -13.40 -3.31 4.21
N TRP A 203 -12.91 -4.34 4.92
CA TRP A 203 -13.67 -5.57 5.12
C TRP A 203 -14.99 -5.30 5.86
N GLU A 204 -14.96 -4.60 7.00
CA GLU A 204 -16.17 -4.31 7.78
C GLU A 204 -17.18 -3.49 6.96
N GLN A 205 -16.70 -2.50 6.19
CA GLN A 205 -17.53 -1.70 5.31
C GLN A 205 -18.21 -2.56 4.23
N ARG A 206 -17.45 -3.45 3.58
CA ARG A 206 -17.99 -4.39 2.58
C ARG A 206 -18.95 -5.40 3.20
N ALA A 207 -18.64 -5.91 4.39
CA ALA A 207 -19.48 -6.87 5.10
C ALA A 207 -20.84 -6.26 5.48
N ARG A 208 -20.84 -5.01 5.95
CA ARG A 208 -22.08 -4.26 6.23
C ARG A 208 -22.93 -4.12 4.97
N LYS A 209 -22.33 -3.67 3.87
CA LYS A 209 -23.02 -3.54 2.59
C LYS A 209 -23.59 -4.89 2.10
N TRP A 210 -22.80 -5.96 2.21
CA TRP A 210 -23.25 -7.31 1.84
C TRP A 210 -24.46 -7.77 2.66
N LEU A 211 -24.50 -7.47 3.95
CA LEU A 211 -25.67 -7.75 4.80
C LEU A 211 -26.90 -6.92 4.40
N GLU A 212 -26.70 -5.63 4.09
CA GLU A 212 -27.75 -4.73 3.61
C GLU A 212 -28.32 -5.18 2.26
N ASP A 213 -27.46 -5.68 1.37
CA ASP A 213 -27.81 -6.25 0.06
C ASP A 213 -28.45 -7.66 0.16
N GLY A 214 -28.81 -8.10 1.38
CA GLY A 214 -29.54 -9.35 1.61
C GLY A 214 -28.65 -10.60 1.68
N ALA A 215 -27.35 -10.44 1.94
CA ALA A 215 -26.39 -11.53 2.14
C ALA A 215 -26.32 -12.51 0.95
N GLN A 216 -26.37 -11.99 -0.28
CA GLN A 216 -26.32 -12.79 -1.50
C GLN A 216 -24.89 -12.93 -2.03
N GLY A 217 -24.55 -14.11 -2.56
CA GLY A 217 -23.23 -14.39 -3.13
C GLY A 217 -22.14 -14.68 -2.09
N GLU A 218 -20.88 -14.52 -2.49
CA GLU A 218 -19.73 -14.78 -1.63
C GLU A 218 -19.55 -13.66 -0.58
N PRO A 219 -19.46 -13.99 0.72
CA PRO A 219 -19.24 -12.99 1.75
C PRO A 219 -17.85 -12.37 1.63
N PRO A 220 -17.69 -11.07 1.92
CA PRO A 220 -16.37 -10.43 1.89
C PRO A 220 -15.47 -10.96 3.02
N PHE A 221 -14.18 -11.10 2.74
CA PHE A 221 -13.16 -11.53 3.70
C PHE A 221 -11.87 -10.72 3.55
N VAL A 222 -11.06 -10.73 4.62
CA VAL A 222 -9.66 -10.30 4.57
C VAL A 222 -8.85 -11.48 4.02
N GLU A 223 -8.12 -11.22 2.95
CA GLU A 223 -7.40 -12.23 2.19
C GLU A 223 -5.93 -12.22 2.60
N VAL A 224 -5.47 -13.28 3.26
CA VAL A 224 -4.07 -13.44 3.66
C VAL A 224 -3.44 -14.52 2.80
N ARG A 225 -2.44 -14.14 1.99
CA ARG A 225 -1.69 -15.05 1.13
C ARG A 225 -0.26 -15.21 1.65
N GLN A 226 0.20 -16.44 1.75
CA GLN A 226 1.55 -16.77 2.19
C GLN A 226 2.31 -17.37 1.02
N LEU A 227 3.48 -16.78 0.71
CA LEU A 227 4.38 -17.31 -0.30
C LEU A 227 5.29 -18.32 0.38
N ILE A 228 5.25 -19.57 -0.09
CA ILE A 228 6.05 -20.68 0.44
C ILE A 228 6.90 -21.24 -0.70
N PHE A 229 8.22 -21.24 -0.52
CA PHE A 229 9.13 -21.89 -1.46
C PHE A 229 9.37 -23.35 -1.04
N GLU A 230 8.64 -24.28 -1.67
CA GLU A 230 8.76 -25.71 -1.40
C GLU A 230 10.19 -26.24 -1.60
N GLY A 231 10.57 -27.22 -0.78
CA GLY A 231 11.91 -27.82 -0.82
C GLY A 231 13.03 -26.92 -0.27
N THR A 232 12.70 -25.73 0.23
CA THR A 232 13.67 -24.80 0.84
C THR A 232 13.48 -24.68 2.36
N TYR A 233 14.40 -23.98 3.01
CA TYR A 233 14.30 -23.69 4.44
C TYR A 233 13.06 -22.85 4.81
N ASP A 234 12.54 -22.07 3.86
CA ASP A 234 11.32 -21.28 4.04
C ASP A 234 10.11 -22.18 4.33
N ALA A 235 9.96 -23.30 3.60
CA ALA A 235 8.91 -24.28 3.86
C ALA A 235 8.99 -24.88 5.27
N PHE A 236 10.21 -25.17 5.76
CA PHE A 236 10.42 -25.64 7.15
C PHE A 236 10.00 -24.58 8.17
N GLN A 237 10.31 -23.31 7.92
CA GLN A 237 9.95 -22.22 8.80
C GLN A 237 8.43 -22.02 8.86
N TRP A 238 7.75 -22.03 7.70
CA TRP A 238 6.30 -21.96 7.59
C TRP A 238 5.60 -23.12 8.33
N ASP A 239 6.04 -24.36 8.12
CA ASP A 239 5.53 -25.53 8.83
C ASP A 239 5.67 -25.39 10.36
N ARG A 240 6.80 -24.86 10.84
CA ARG A 240 7.01 -24.62 12.27
C ARG A 240 6.12 -23.51 12.82
N VAL A 241 5.99 -22.38 12.11
CA VAL A 241 5.18 -21.25 12.61
C VAL A 241 3.69 -21.59 12.56
N MET A 242 3.21 -22.33 11.55
CA MET A 242 1.80 -22.75 11.46
C MET A 242 1.42 -23.71 12.58
N ARG A 243 2.30 -24.66 12.96
CA ARG A 243 2.08 -25.47 14.16
C ARG A 243 1.99 -24.64 15.44
N ARG A 244 2.78 -23.57 15.55
CA ARG A 244 2.72 -22.65 16.69
C ARG A 244 1.47 -21.78 16.66
N GLN A 245 1.05 -21.32 15.48
CA GLN A 245 -0.19 -20.58 15.29
C GLN A 245 -1.38 -21.41 15.73
N HIS A 246 -1.44 -22.69 15.40
CA HIS A 246 -2.52 -23.56 15.86
C HIS A 246 -2.61 -23.64 17.39
N VAL A 247 -1.46 -23.81 18.09
CA VAL A 247 -1.44 -23.79 19.57
C VAL A 247 -1.85 -22.41 20.10
N PHE A 248 -1.41 -21.34 19.45
CA PHE A 248 -1.78 -19.97 19.79
C PHE A 248 -3.29 -19.75 19.67
N ASP A 249 -3.90 -20.15 18.55
CA ASP A 249 -5.34 -20.02 18.30
C ASP A 249 -6.18 -20.89 19.23
N ALA A 250 -5.72 -22.10 19.54
CA ALA A 250 -6.36 -22.95 20.54
C ALA A 250 -6.39 -22.28 21.92
N SER A 251 -5.31 -21.58 22.29
CA SER A 251 -5.20 -20.92 23.58
C SER A 251 -5.98 -19.60 23.69
N LEU A 252 -6.07 -18.82 22.60
CA LEU A 252 -6.70 -17.49 22.61
C LEU A 252 -8.14 -17.50 22.11
N PHE A 253 -8.44 -18.31 21.11
CA PHE A 253 -9.74 -18.33 20.43
C PHE A 253 -10.52 -19.62 20.66
N GLY A 254 -9.91 -20.62 21.31
CA GLY A 254 -10.52 -21.92 21.54
C GLY A 254 -10.59 -22.79 20.28
N SER A 255 -9.82 -22.46 19.24
CA SER A 255 -9.77 -23.24 18.00
C SER A 255 -8.97 -24.53 18.20
N LEU A 256 -9.67 -25.60 18.59
CA LEU A 256 -9.02 -26.86 19.01
C LEU A 256 -8.27 -27.59 17.89
N LEU A 257 -8.66 -27.39 16.63
CA LEU A 257 -8.09 -28.10 15.47
C LEU A 257 -7.70 -27.11 14.37
N PRO A 258 -6.68 -27.43 13.54
CA PRO A 258 -6.40 -26.67 12.32
C PRO A 258 -7.58 -26.73 11.34
N ALA A 259 -7.74 -25.73 10.48
CA ALA A 259 -8.84 -25.63 9.49
C ALA A 259 -9.05 -26.94 8.71
N GLU A 260 -7.98 -27.50 8.14
CA GLU A 260 -7.99 -28.73 7.33
C GLU A 260 -8.42 -29.99 8.09
N ALA A 261 -8.27 -29.99 9.42
CA ALA A 261 -8.68 -31.10 10.26
C ALA A 261 -10.18 -31.07 10.56
N TRP A 262 -10.82 -29.90 10.49
CA TRP A 262 -12.28 -29.78 10.66
C TRP A 262 -13.04 -30.48 9.53
N ASP A 263 -12.55 -30.40 8.29
CA ASP A 263 -13.15 -31.06 7.12
C ASP A 263 -13.11 -32.59 7.19
N ARG A 264 -12.22 -33.15 8.02
CA ARG A 264 -12.01 -34.59 8.17
C ARG A 264 -12.67 -35.17 9.42
N LEU A 265 -13.46 -34.36 10.13
CA LEU A 265 -14.11 -34.81 11.35
C LEU A 265 -15.19 -35.86 11.07
N PRO A 266 -15.21 -36.97 11.82
CA PRO A 266 -16.33 -37.90 11.78
C PRO A 266 -17.65 -37.20 12.14
N GLU A 267 -18.73 -37.57 11.44
CA GLU A 267 -20.07 -37.08 11.74
C GLU A 267 -20.41 -37.28 13.23
N GLY A 268 -20.96 -36.25 13.87
CA GLY A 268 -21.35 -36.26 15.29
C GLY A 268 -20.28 -35.81 16.29
N ARG A 269 -18.98 -35.77 15.92
CA ARG A 269 -17.91 -35.29 16.82
C ARG A 269 -17.87 -33.76 17.00
N LEU A 270 -18.46 -33.02 16.06
CA LEU A 270 -18.44 -31.56 16.05
C LEU A 270 -19.01 -30.96 17.35
N GLY A 271 -20.15 -31.47 17.81
CA GLY A 271 -20.81 -30.96 19.02
C GLY A 271 -19.98 -31.19 20.29
N GLU A 272 -19.34 -32.36 20.41
CA GLU A 272 -18.46 -32.69 21.54
C GLU A 272 -17.23 -31.76 21.57
N LEU A 273 -16.61 -31.52 20.42
CA LEU A 273 -15.43 -30.66 20.30
C LEU A 273 -15.76 -29.19 20.59
N LEU A 274 -16.88 -28.68 20.06
CA LEU A 274 -17.32 -27.32 20.35
C LEU A 274 -17.67 -27.12 21.83
N ALA A 275 -18.22 -28.15 22.48
CA ALA A 275 -18.51 -28.11 23.92
C ALA A 275 -17.24 -28.18 24.79
N ALA A 276 -16.19 -28.87 24.31
CA ALA A 276 -14.90 -28.96 24.99
C ALA A 276 -14.02 -27.71 24.79
N ALA A 277 -14.30 -26.91 23.77
CA ALA A 277 -13.55 -25.69 23.49
C ALA A 277 -13.76 -24.65 24.61
N PRO A 278 -12.69 -23.99 25.08
CA PRO A 278 -12.84 -22.90 26.05
C PRO A 278 -13.68 -21.76 25.45
N SER A 279 -14.74 -21.35 26.16
CA SER A 279 -15.58 -20.23 25.76
C SER A 279 -15.09 -18.92 26.38
N PHE A 280 -14.59 -18.02 25.54
CA PHE A 280 -14.16 -16.67 25.93
C PHE A 280 -15.24 -15.60 25.74
N ARG A 281 -16.47 -16.00 25.39
CA ARG A 281 -17.59 -15.06 25.23
C ARG A 281 -17.88 -14.38 26.59
N PRO A 282 -18.13 -13.05 26.60
CA PRO A 282 -18.56 -12.39 27.82
C PRO A 282 -19.85 -13.04 28.34
N PRO A 283 -20.03 -13.14 29.66
CA PRO A 283 -21.28 -13.64 30.22
C PRO A 283 -22.43 -12.78 29.68
N ARG A 284 -23.48 -13.44 29.17
CA ARG A 284 -24.69 -12.73 28.72
C ARG A 284 -25.19 -11.87 29.89
N SER A 285 -25.31 -10.56 29.69
CA SER A 285 -25.90 -9.71 30.73
C SER A 285 -27.32 -10.22 30.98
N LYS A 286 -27.67 -10.37 32.26
CA LYS A 286 -29.05 -10.65 32.67
C LYS A 286 -29.95 -9.46 32.38
#